data_AF-A0A850UUZ4-F1
#
_entry.id   AF-A0A850UUZ4-F1
#
_cell.length_a   1.000
_cell.length_b   1.000
_cell.length_c   1.000
_cell.angle_alpha   90.00
_cell.angle_beta   90.00
_cell.angle_gamma   90.00
#
_symmetry.space_group_name_H-M   'P 1'
#
loop_
_entity.id
_entity.type
_entity.pdbx_description
1 polymer ?
#
loop_
_entity_poly.entity_id
_entity_poly.type
_entity_poly.pdbx_seq_one_letter_code
_entity_poly.pdbx_strand_id
1 'polypeptide(L)'
;MDAAGSQVANECAQYAGQYQNGFITTQGGNLLCSKIIHLITDNQVKSQVSKVLHECERRMYKSVAFPAIGTGQAGLSSAKVADEMLDAVVEFTRQRSVQHLQTIKIVIFQTNMLTDFYESMKKLENSDSSTTESWFSTFKSFFWGRNQSSEKKKFVILEKKVNLVTFQICGESQEKVDAAESWIKDLILKEQFENTISDEAIENFDGTQIAILEDLQRRKQVTIEILNKLSPPQIKISGISRDVCSVSLEVQEMIQQIKSTEEELSKAELLSNLVEWRYRGSNGTFVAFDKLTNMQLEHAKRAKKPYLDVRIKKRNYKVNLKTLKATDDQGRTRTLQRVTKDEGK
;
A
#
# COMPACT_ATOMS: atom_id res chain seq x y z
N MET A 1 -4.37 -9.12 -28.59
CA MET A 1 -3.72 -10.23 -29.31
C MET A 1 -2.29 -9.86 -29.69
N ASP A 2 -2.03 -8.64 -30.15
CA ASP A 2 -0.73 -8.18 -30.64
C ASP A 2 0.44 -8.44 -29.67
N ALA A 3 0.26 -8.13 -28.38
CA ALA A 3 1.29 -8.36 -27.36
C ALA A 3 1.56 -9.85 -27.06
N ALA A 4 0.62 -10.75 -27.36
CA ALA A 4 0.77 -12.19 -27.12
C ALA A 4 1.47 -12.91 -28.28
N GLY A 5 1.48 -12.31 -29.48
CA GLY A 5 2.09 -12.86 -30.69
C GLY A 5 1.14 -13.72 -31.52
N SER A 6 1.53 -13.98 -32.77
CA SER A 6 0.71 -14.68 -33.78
C SER A 6 0.42 -16.15 -33.43
N GLN A 7 1.28 -16.79 -32.64
CA GLN A 7 1.06 -18.17 -32.18
C GLN A 7 -0.24 -18.31 -31.38
N VAL A 8 -0.52 -17.35 -30.49
CA VAL A 8 -1.75 -17.35 -29.67
C VAL A 8 -2.98 -17.15 -30.55
N ALA A 9 -2.90 -16.31 -31.58
CA ALA A 9 -4.00 -16.11 -32.53
C ALA A 9 -4.31 -17.40 -33.31
N ASN A 10 -3.28 -18.16 -33.71
CA ASN A 10 -3.44 -19.44 -34.38
C ASN A 10 -4.08 -20.50 -33.47
N GLU A 11 -3.65 -20.60 -32.20
CA GLU A 11 -4.28 -21.48 -31.21
C GLU A 11 -5.76 -21.11 -31.01
N CYS A 12 -6.09 -19.82 -30.96
CA CYS A 12 -7.48 -19.37 -30.86
C CYS A 12 -8.31 -19.78 -32.07
N ALA A 13 -7.78 -19.63 -33.28
CA ALA A 13 -8.46 -20.05 -34.51
C ALA A 13 -8.68 -21.57 -34.56
N GLN A 14 -7.69 -22.35 -34.11
CA GLN A 14 -7.78 -23.81 -34.02
C GLN A 14 -8.84 -24.27 -33.01
N TYR A 15 -8.98 -23.56 -31.89
CA TYR A 15 -9.93 -23.91 -30.82
C TYR A 15 -11.27 -23.17 -30.89
N ALA A 16 -11.50 -22.33 -31.91
CA ALA A 16 -12.70 -21.49 -32.04
C ALA A 16 -14.03 -22.27 -32.02
N GLY A 17 -14.02 -23.58 -32.32
CA GLY A 17 -15.19 -24.47 -32.24
C GLY A 17 -15.29 -25.34 -30.97
N GLN A 18 -14.31 -25.31 -30.07
CA GLN A 18 -14.24 -26.19 -28.89
C GLN A 18 -14.75 -25.52 -27.60
N TYR A 19 -15.77 -24.67 -27.72
CA TYR A 19 -16.29 -23.80 -26.66
C TYR A 19 -17.15 -24.51 -25.60
N GLN A 20 -16.97 -25.81 -25.38
CA GLN A 20 -17.88 -26.63 -24.56
C GLN A 20 -17.98 -26.18 -23.09
N ASN A 21 -16.95 -25.50 -22.56
CA ASN A 21 -16.92 -25.00 -21.18
C ASN A 21 -17.10 -23.47 -21.06
N GLY A 22 -17.43 -22.78 -22.16
CA GLY A 22 -17.62 -21.31 -22.17
C GLY A 22 -16.33 -20.48 -22.21
N PHE A 23 -15.18 -21.13 -22.35
CA PHE A 23 -13.87 -20.49 -22.55
C PHE A 23 -12.94 -21.43 -23.33
N ILE A 24 -11.87 -20.88 -23.92
CA ILE A 24 -10.74 -21.65 -24.48
C ILE A 24 -9.44 -21.28 -23.75
N THR A 25 -8.48 -22.20 -23.71
CA THR A 25 -7.19 -21.96 -23.06
C THR A 25 -6.06 -22.13 -24.06
N THR A 26 -5.20 -21.11 -24.20
CA THR A 26 -4.01 -21.14 -25.06
C THR A 26 -2.73 -21.01 -24.21
N GLN A 27 -1.58 -21.14 -24.87
CA GLN A 27 -0.31 -20.72 -24.28
C GLN A 27 -0.26 -19.19 -24.05
N GLY A 28 0.69 -18.75 -23.22
CA GLY A 28 0.94 -17.33 -22.93
C GLY A 28 1.57 -16.53 -24.07
N GLY A 29 2.22 -17.20 -25.02
CA GLY A 29 2.99 -16.54 -26.08
C GLY A 29 4.07 -15.62 -25.51
N ASN A 30 4.09 -14.37 -25.97
CA ASN A 30 5.03 -13.35 -25.50
C ASN A 30 4.64 -12.67 -24.18
N LEU A 31 3.49 -13.02 -23.59
CA LEU A 31 3.07 -12.46 -22.30
C LEU A 31 3.77 -13.16 -21.14
N LEU A 32 3.96 -12.44 -20.04
CA LEU A 32 4.53 -12.96 -18.80
C LEU A 32 3.51 -13.79 -18.00
N CYS A 33 2.90 -14.79 -18.63
CA CYS A 33 1.96 -15.74 -18.02
C CYS A 33 2.09 -17.14 -18.65
N SER A 34 1.73 -18.18 -17.90
CA SER A 34 1.80 -19.56 -18.40
C SER A 34 0.72 -19.89 -19.43
N LYS A 35 -0.50 -19.38 -19.24
CA LYS A 35 -1.68 -19.63 -20.07
C LYS A 35 -2.54 -18.39 -20.20
N ILE A 36 -3.33 -18.32 -21.27
CA ILE A 36 -4.39 -17.32 -21.45
C ILE A 36 -5.71 -18.07 -21.54
N ILE A 37 -6.68 -17.68 -20.72
CA ILE A 37 -8.05 -18.18 -20.77
C ILE A 37 -8.89 -17.12 -21.48
N HIS A 38 -9.37 -17.43 -22.68
CA HIS A 38 -10.19 -16.55 -23.49
C HIS A 38 -11.66 -16.89 -23.27
N LEU A 39 -12.46 -15.88 -22.93
CA LEU A 39 -13.89 -16.01 -22.70
C LEU A 39 -14.63 -14.99 -23.57
N ILE A 40 -15.82 -15.36 -24.02
CA ILE A 40 -16.74 -14.44 -24.69
C ILE A 40 -17.72 -14.00 -23.62
N THR A 41 -17.83 -12.71 -23.36
CA THR A 41 -18.74 -12.22 -22.33
C THR A 41 -20.21 -12.46 -22.73
N ASP A 42 -21.00 -13.02 -21.81
CA ASP A 42 -22.42 -13.36 -21.97
C ASP A 42 -23.31 -12.56 -20.99
N ASN A 43 -22.76 -11.47 -20.44
CA ASN A 43 -23.36 -10.65 -19.38
C ASN A 43 -23.62 -11.38 -18.04
N GLN A 44 -23.11 -12.61 -17.86
CA GLN A 44 -23.15 -13.35 -16.59
C GLN A 44 -21.77 -13.33 -15.91
N VAL A 45 -21.23 -12.14 -15.61
CA VAL A 45 -19.82 -11.95 -15.21
C VAL A 45 -19.46 -12.82 -14.01
N LYS A 46 -20.33 -12.90 -13.01
CA LYS A 46 -20.13 -13.77 -11.83
C LYS A 46 -19.88 -15.24 -12.22
N SER A 47 -20.69 -15.78 -13.12
CA SER A 47 -20.58 -17.16 -13.63
C SER A 47 -19.27 -17.37 -14.40
N GLN A 48 -18.89 -16.38 -15.22
CA GLN A 48 -17.67 -16.44 -16.01
C GLN A 48 -16.41 -16.43 -15.14
N VAL A 49 -16.35 -15.53 -14.14
CA VAL A 49 -15.26 -15.50 -13.17
C VAL A 49 -15.18 -16.82 -12.40
N SER A 50 -16.32 -17.33 -11.92
CA SER A 50 -16.38 -18.60 -11.21
C SER A 50 -15.80 -19.76 -12.03
N LYS A 51 -16.21 -19.90 -13.31
CA LYS A 51 -15.67 -20.95 -14.20
C LYS A 51 -14.15 -20.87 -14.35
N VAL A 52 -13.60 -19.67 -14.51
CA VAL A 52 -12.15 -19.46 -14.63
C VAL A 52 -11.43 -19.83 -13.33
N LEU A 53 -11.96 -19.42 -12.18
CA LEU A 53 -11.38 -19.76 -10.87
C LEU A 53 -11.31 -21.28 -10.65
N HIS A 54 -12.38 -22.00 -10.97
CA HIS A 54 -12.41 -23.47 -10.88
C HIS A 54 -11.47 -24.14 -11.87
N GLU A 55 -11.33 -23.62 -13.10
CA GLU A 55 -10.36 -24.13 -14.06
C GLU A 55 -8.92 -23.91 -13.56
N CYS A 56 -8.61 -22.74 -13.00
CA CYS A 56 -7.30 -22.45 -12.43
C CYS A 56 -6.97 -23.40 -11.27
N GLU A 57 -7.93 -23.65 -10.38
CA GLU A 57 -7.77 -24.60 -9.28
C GLU A 57 -7.55 -26.03 -9.78
N ARG A 58 -8.37 -26.49 -10.73
CA ARG A 58 -8.27 -27.81 -11.34
C ARG A 58 -6.94 -28.04 -12.06
N ARG A 59 -6.37 -26.97 -12.62
CA ARG A 59 -5.05 -26.96 -13.29
C ARG A 59 -3.90 -26.70 -12.33
N MET A 60 -4.17 -26.53 -11.03
CA MET A 60 -3.20 -26.24 -9.98
C MET A 60 -2.39 -24.95 -10.23
N TYR A 61 -3.01 -23.94 -10.85
CA TYR A 61 -2.38 -22.64 -11.01
C TYR A 61 -2.36 -21.87 -9.70
N LYS A 62 -1.25 -21.17 -9.42
CA LYS A 62 -1.10 -20.39 -8.19
C LYS A 62 -1.68 -18.99 -8.28
N SER A 63 -1.83 -18.45 -9.48
CA SER A 63 -2.31 -17.08 -9.67
C SER A 63 -3.12 -16.90 -10.95
N VAL A 64 -4.11 -16.01 -10.90
CA VAL A 64 -4.92 -15.59 -12.05
C VAL A 64 -5.11 -14.07 -12.05
N ALA A 65 -5.16 -13.47 -13.24
CA ALA A 65 -5.45 -12.06 -13.44
C ALA A 65 -6.64 -11.89 -14.40
N PHE A 66 -7.62 -11.10 -13.99
CA PHE A 66 -8.81 -10.76 -14.77
C PHE A 66 -8.78 -9.29 -15.19
N PRO A 67 -9.24 -8.93 -16.39
CA PRO A 67 -9.67 -7.57 -16.67
C PRO A 67 -11.00 -7.26 -15.96
N ALA A 68 -11.45 -6.01 -15.97
CA ALA A 68 -12.86 -5.69 -15.70
C ALA A 68 -13.74 -6.24 -16.83
N ILE A 69 -14.23 -7.48 -16.68
CA ILE A 69 -14.88 -8.23 -17.77
C ILE A 69 -16.16 -7.51 -18.22
N GLY A 70 -16.25 -7.21 -19.51
CA GLY A 70 -17.45 -6.64 -20.13
C GLY A 70 -17.59 -5.12 -20.04
N THR A 71 -16.68 -4.40 -19.37
CA THR A 71 -16.74 -2.91 -19.30
C THR A 71 -16.22 -2.20 -20.54
N GLY A 72 -15.68 -2.94 -21.51
CA GLY A 72 -15.29 -2.43 -22.84
C GLY A 72 -16.46 -2.47 -23.83
N GLN A 73 -16.28 -3.17 -24.94
CA GLN A 73 -17.25 -3.22 -26.04
C GLN A 73 -18.66 -3.71 -25.64
N ALA A 74 -18.77 -4.52 -24.59
CA ALA A 74 -20.06 -5.00 -24.10
C ALA A 74 -20.84 -3.97 -23.27
N GLY A 75 -20.23 -2.83 -22.92
CA GLY A 75 -20.91 -1.69 -22.30
C GLY A 75 -21.48 -1.95 -20.91
N LEU A 76 -20.98 -2.96 -20.19
CA LEU A 76 -21.44 -3.24 -18.83
C LEU A 76 -20.95 -2.17 -17.85
N SER A 77 -21.82 -1.80 -16.90
CA SER A 77 -21.49 -0.88 -15.81
C SER A 77 -20.34 -1.42 -14.96
N SER A 78 -19.31 -0.60 -14.74
CA SER A 78 -18.15 -0.94 -13.91
C SER A 78 -18.52 -1.27 -12.46
N ALA A 79 -19.50 -0.57 -11.87
CA ALA A 79 -20.01 -0.89 -10.53
C ALA A 79 -20.66 -2.28 -10.47
N LYS A 80 -21.53 -2.60 -11.44
CA LYS A 80 -22.17 -3.93 -11.52
C LYS A 80 -21.13 -5.04 -11.73
N VAL A 81 -20.18 -4.82 -12.63
CA VAL A 81 -19.09 -5.76 -12.91
C VAL A 81 -18.24 -5.96 -11.66
N ALA A 82 -17.92 -4.90 -10.91
CA ALA A 82 -17.15 -4.98 -9.68
C ALA A 82 -17.84 -5.86 -8.62
N ASP A 83 -19.12 -5.62 -8.37
CA ASP A 83 -19.92 -6.42 -7.43
C ASP A 83 -19.95 -7.90 -7.86
N GLU A 84 -20.26 -8.19 -9.13
CA GLU A 84 -20.35 -9.57 -9.63
C GLU A 84 -19.01 -10.32 -9.61
N MET A 85 -17.91 -9.66 -9.96
CA MET A 85 -16.58 -10.27 -9.93
C MET A 85 -16.13 -10.59 -8.50
N LEU A 86 -16.36 -9.67 -7.56
CA LEU A 86 -15.99 -9.86 -6.16
C LEU A 86 -16.86 -10.94 -5.49
N ASP A 87 -18.17 -10.96 -5.77
CA ASP A 87 -19.07 -12.00 -5.31
C ASP A 87 -18.63 -13.40 -5.77
N ALA A 88 -18.19 -13.53 -7.03
CA ALA A 88 -17.67 -14.81 -7.54
C ALA A 88 -16.42 -15.26 -6.77
N VAL A 89 -15.52 -14.33 -6.46
CA VAL A 89 -14.29 -14.62 -5.70
C VAL A 89 -14.63 -15.04 -4.26
N VAL A 90 -15.56 -14.34 -3.61
CA VAL A 90 -16.01 -14.68 -2.26
C VAL A 90 -16.66 -16.06 -2.22
N GLU A 91 -17.53 -16.36 -3.18
CA GLU A 91 -18.19 -17.66 -3.27
C GLU A 91 -17.19 -18.79 -3.54
N PHE A 92 -16.24 -18.58 -4.44
CA PHE A 92 -15.18 -19.54 -4.73
C PHE A 92 -14.29 -19.81 -3.50
N THR A 93 -13.86 -18.76 -2.80
CA THR A 93 -12.96 -18.90 -1.64
C THR A 93 -13.63 -19.49 -0.41
N ARG A 94 -14.97 -19.44 -0.31
CA ARG A 94 -15.73 -20.13 0.76
C ARG A 94 -15.76 -21.65 0.58
N GLN A 95 -15.39 -22.18 -0.58
CA GLN A 95 -15.37 -23.62 -0.82
C GLN A 95 -14.17 -24.28 -0.14
N ARG A 96 -14.40 -25.38 0.59
CA ARG A 96 -13.34 -26.14 1.30
C ARG A 96 -12.30 -26.79 0.36
N SER A 97 -12.56 -26.82 -0.94
CA SER A 97 -11.75 -27.50 -1.97
C SER A 97 -10.68 -26.62 -2.61
N VAL A 98 -10.58 -25.33 -2.29
CA VAL A 98 -9.55 -24.44 -2.84
C VAL A 98 -8.22 -24.69 -2.12
N GLN A 99 -7.21 -25.16 -2.86
CA GLN A 99 -5.90 -25.53 -2.32
C GLN A 99 -4.74 -24.88 -3.09
N HIS A 100 -4.88 -24.66 -4.39
CA HIS A 100 -3.77 -24.29 -5.27
C HIS A 100 -3.77 -22.82 -5.67
N LEU A 101 -4.95 -22.25 -5.95
CA LEU A 101 -5.08 -20.86 -6.38
C LEU A 101 -4.95 -19.91 -5.19
N GLN A 102 -3.81 -19.22 -5.12
CA GLN A 102 -3.43 -18.38 -3.98
C GLN A 102 -3.62 -16.89 -4.24
N THR A 103 -3.57 -16.47 -5.51
CA THR A 103 -3.59 -15.04 -5.86
C THR A 103 -4.56 -14.75 -7.00
N ILE A 104 -5.57 -13.92 -6.72
CA ILE A 104 -6.53 -13.42 -7.71
C ILE A 104 -6.31 -11.92 -7.85
N LYS A 105 -6.09 -11.43 -9.08
CA LYS A 105 -5.94 -10.00 -9.36
C LYS A 105 -6.98 -9.53 -10.37
N ILE A 106 -7.60 -8.39 -10.11
CA ILE A 106 -8.42 -7.69 -11.10
C ILE A 106 -7.63 -6.48 -11.58
N VAL A 107 -7.31 -6.43 -12.87
CA VAL A 107 -6.51 -5.39 -13.51
C VAL A 107 -7.45 -4.42 -14.21
N ILE A 108 -7.48 -3.19 -13.70
CA ILE A 108 -8.37 -2.13 -14.16
C ILE A 108 -7.58 -1.21 -15.09
N PHE A 109 -8.03 -1.08 -16.34
CA PHE A 109 -7.36 -0.26 -17.35
C PHE A 109 -7.72 1.23 -17.25
N GLN A 110 -9.01 1.56 -17.04
CA GLN A 110 -9.46 2.95 -16.93
C GLN A 110 -9.58 3.37 -15.46
N THR A 111 -8.97 4.49 -15.10
CA THR A 111 -8.86 4.97 -13.72
C THR A 111 -10.20 5.32 -13.07
N ASN A 112 -11.17 5.79 -13.86
CA ASN A 112 -12.52 6.08 -13.40
C ASN A 112 -13.24 4.85 -12.81
N MET A 113 -12.92 3.63 -13.28
CA MET A 113 -13.49 2.39 -12.74
C MET A 113 -12.87 1.98 -11.39
N LEU A 114 -11.73 2.56 -10.99
CA LEU A 114 -11.07 2.18 -9.73
C LEU A 114 -11.93 2.48 -8.50
N THR A 115 -12.68 3.58 -8.54
CA THR A 115 -13.59 3.97 -7.45
C THR A 115 -14.67 2.92 -7.25
N ASP A 116 -15.32 2.49 -8.33
CA ASP A 116 -16.38 1.48 -8.28
C ASP A 116 -15.89 0.16 -7.66
N PHE A 117 -14.75 -0.37 -8.13
CA PHE A 117 -14.17 -1.59 -7.58
C PHE A 117 -13.72 -1.45 -6.12
N TYR A 118 -13.23 -0.26 -5.75
CA TYR A 118 -12.83 0.02 -4.36
C TYR A 118 -14.05 0.11 -3.44
N GLU A 119 -15.13 0.74 -3.88
CA GLU A 119 -16.39 0.79 -3.13
C GLU A 119 -17.00 -0.59 -2.96
N SER A 120 -17.02 -1.42 -4.01
CA SER A 120 -17.50 -2.81 -3.91
C SER A 120 -16.66 -3.64 -2.91
N MET A 121 -15.34 -3.46 -2.88
CA MET A 121 -14.49 -4.10 -1.85
C MET A 121 -14.83 -3.61 -0.43
N LYS A 122 -15.06 -2.30 -0.25
CA LYS A 122 -15.47 -1.73 1.05
C LYS A 122 -16.84 -2.23 1.52
N LYS A 123 -17.80 -2.40 0.61
CA LYS A 123 -19.12 -2.96 0.96
C LYS A 123 -18.97 -4.35 1.58
N LEU A 124 -18.07 -5.15 1.00
CA LEU A 124 -17.75 -6.50 1.47
C LEU A 124 -17.11 -6.52 2.86
N GLU A 125 -16.29 -5.51 3.18
CA GLU A 125 -15.67 -5.35 4.49
C GLU A 125 -16.70 -5.01 5.59
N ASN A 126 -17.75 -4.27 5.25
CA ASN A 126 -18.75 -3.78 6.21
C ASN A 126 -19.94 -4.74 6.43
N SER A 127 -20.11 -5.77 5.60
CA SER A 127 -21.28 -6.68 5.67
C SER A 127 -21.13 -7.89 6.61
N ASP A 128 -19.93 -8.23 7.07
CA ASP A 128 -19.66 -9.48 7.82
C ASP A 128 -19.48 -9.25 9.35
N SER A 129 -20.48 -8.69 10.03
CA SER A 129 -20.47 -8.50 11.49
C SER A 129 -21.01 -9.68 12.31
N SER A 130 -21.18 -10.87 11.72
CA SER A 130 -21.51 -12.07 12.51
C SER A 130 -20.92 -13.32 11.90
N THR A 131 -20.01 -13.96 12.65
CA THR A 131 -19.46 -15.32 12.47
C THR A 131 -18.27 -15.55 11.51
N THR A 132 -17.15 -14.84 11.68
CA THR A 132 -15.85 -15.26 11.13
C THR A 132 -14.64 -14.73 11.94
N GLU A 133 -14.60 -14.99 13.24
CA GLU A 133 -13.41 -14.76 14.09
C GLU A 133 -12.17 -15.56 13.64
N SER A 134 -12.32 -16.52 12.71
CA SER A 134 -11.23 -17.39 12.27
C SER A 134 -10.51 -16.97 10.97
N TRP A 135 -11.03 -16.00 10.20
CA TRP A 135 -10.36 -15.55 8.96
C TRP A 135 -9.46 -14.33 9.23
N PHE A 136 -9.93 -13.36 10.01
CA PHE A 136 -9.14 -12.19 10.33
C PHE A 136 -7.90 -12.50 11.17
N SER A 137 -7.81 -13.66 11.83
CA SER A 137 -6.61 -14.11 12.52
C SER A 137 -5.55 -14.65 11.56
N THR A 138 -5.93 -15.39 10.51
CA THR A 138 -5.02 -15.79 9.41
C THR A 138 -4.57 -14.57 8.60
N PHE A 139 -5.47 -13.62 8.38
CA PHE A 139 -5.15 -12.35 7.73
C PHE A 139 -4.30 -11.44 8.62
N LYS A 140 -4.44 -11.45 9.96
CA LYS A 140 -3.57 -10.66 10.86
C LYS A 140 -2.23 -11.34 11.14
N SER A 141 -2.15 -12.67 11.16
CA SER A 141 -0.88 -13.38 11.32
C SER A 141 0.02 -13.25 10.09
N PHE A 142 -0.55 -13.00 8.92
CA PHE A 142 0.22 -12.66 7.72
C PHE A 142 0.87 -11.27 7.78
N PHE A 143 0.40 -10.37 8.65
CA PHE A 143 0.86 -8.98 8.70
C PHE A 143 1.96 -8.72 9.73
N TRP A 144 2.20 -9.61 10.71
CA TRP A 144 3.34 -9.50 11.64
C TRP A 144 3.91 -10.88 11.99
N GLY A 145 4.82 -11.38 11.15
CA GLY A 145 5.45 -12.68 11.38
C GLY A 145 6.32 -13.25 10.24
N ARG A 146 7.25 -12.44 9.71
CA ARG A 146 8.50 -12.82 9.01
C ARG A 146 8.44 -13.69 7.72
N ASN A 147 8.87 -13.03 6.64
CA ASN A 147 9.43 -13.50 5.34
C ASN A 147 8.49 -13.71 4.11
N GLN A 148 8.59 -12.72 3.20
CA GLN A 148 8.44 -12.74 1.73
C GLN A 148 7.11 -13.22 1.10
N SER A 149 6.31 -12.28 0.60
CA SER A 149 6.26 -11.98 -0.85
C SER A 149 5.30 -10.81 -1.19
N SER A 150 5.87 -9.81 -1.86
CA SER A 150 5.32 -8.56 -2.40
C SER A 150 3.84 -8.54 -2.84
N GLU A 151 2.99 -7.87 -2.05
CA GLU A 151 1.79 -7.20 -2.56
C GLU A 151 2.21 -5.94 -3.32
N LYS A 152 1.85 -5.84 -4.61
CA LYS A 152 2.14 -4.65 -5.42
C LYS A 152 1.26 -3.48 -4.92
N LYS A 153 1.82 -2.67 -4.01
CA LYS A 153 1.30 -1.35 -3.63
C LYS A 153 1.12 -0.48 -4.89
N LYS A 154 -0.03 0.21 -4.93
CA LYS A 154 -0.49 1.07 -6.02
C LYS A 154 0.60 2.08 -6.41
N PHE A 155 0.68 2.40 -7.70
CA PHE A 155 1.32 3.63 -8.15
C PHE A 155 0.55 4.81 -7.59
N VAL A 156 1.24 5.64 -6.84
CA VAL A 156 0.78 7.01 -6.60
C VAL A 156 1.55 7.86 -7.59
N ILE A 157 0.95 8.09 -8.77
CA ILE A 157 1.38 9.17 -9.65
C ILE A 157 0.64 10.38 -9.11
N LEU A 158 1.36 11.29 -8.46
CA LEU A 158 0.80 12.56 -8.05
C LEU A 158 0.38 13.34 -9.31
N GLU A 159 -0.81 13.94 -9.32
CA GLU A 159 -1.35 14.60 -10.51
C GLU A 159 -0.33 15.57 -11.13
N LYS A 160 0.06 15.28 -12.38
CA LYS A 160 1.03 16.08 -13.12
C LYS A 160 0.33 17.32 -13.66
N LYS A 161 0.36 18.41 -12.90
CA LYS A 161 -0.18 19.70 -13.34
C LYS A 161 0.86 20.41 -14.21
N VAL A 162 0.81 20.19 -15.52
CA VAL A 162 1.69 20.89 -16.47
C VAL A 162 1.13 22.28 -16.73
N ASN A 163 1.83 23.32 -16.25
CA ASN A 163 1.55 24.70 -16.63
C ASN A 163 2.24 24.98 -17.97
N LEU A 164 1.48 25.14 -19.05
CA LEU A 164 2.04 25.45 -20.36
C LEU A 164 2.46 26.93 -20.40
N VAL A 165 3.68 27.20 -20.83
CA VAL A 165 4.17 28.56 -21.10
C VAL A 165 4.53 28.65 -22.58
N THR A 166 3.97 29.66 -23.25
CA THR A 166 4.24 29.93 -24.67
C THR A 166 5.18 31.11 -24.77
N PHE A 167 6.33 30.90 -25.43
CA PHE A 167 7.27 31.97 -25.79
C PHE A 167 7.02 32.38 -27.24
N GLN A 168 6.89 33.67 -27.50
CA GLN A 168 6.89 34.22 -28.86
C GLN A 168 8.24 34.90 -29.09
N ILE A 169 8.97 34.45 -30.11
CA ILE A 169 10.30 34.92 -30.42
C ILE A 169 10.23 35.66 -31.77
N CYS A 170 10.66 36.92 -31.80
CA CYS A 170 10.77 37.72 -33.01
C CYS A 170 12.23 38.14 -33.21
N GLY A 171 12.73 38.02 -34.43
CA GLY A 171 14.10 38.35 -34.78
C GLY A 171 14.21 38.85 -36.22
N GLU A 172 15.35 39.47 -36.53
CA GLU A 172 15.62 40.07 -37.85
C GLU A 172 15.79 39.04 -38.98
N SER A 173 16.02 37.77 -38.64
CA SER A 173 16.09 36.64 -39.57
C SER A 173 15.68 35.34 -38.88
N GLN A 174 15.32 34.32 -39.66
CA GLN A 174 14.94 33.01 -39.12
C GLN A 174 16.10 32.35 -38.36
N GLU A 175 17.35 32.50 -38.84
CA GLU A 175 18.53 31.93 -38.18
C GLU A 175 18.74 32.51 -36.78
N LYS A 176 18.46 33.82 -36.59
CA LYS A 176 18.52 34.46 -35.27
C LYS A 176 17.40 33.99 -34.35
N VAL A 177 16.20 33.74 -34.89
CA VAL A 177 15.06 33.19 -34.14
C VAL A 177 15.38 31.77 -33.67
N ASP A 178 15.88 30.91 -34.56
CA ASP A 178 16.24 29.53 -34.25
C ASP A 178 17.37 29.46 -33.22
N ALA A 179 18.39 30.33 -33.34
CA ALA A 179 19.47 30.44 -32.38
C ALA A 179 18.96 30.85 -30.98
N ALA A 180 18.03 31.81 -30.91
CA ALA A 180 17.41 32.22 -29.65
C ALA A 180 16.53 31.12 -29.05
N GLU A 181 15.74 30.42 -29.87
CA GLU A 181 14.95 29.26 -29.44
C GLU A 181 15.84 28.16 -28.86
N SER A 182 16.93 27.82 -29.55
CA SER A 182 17.88 26.81 -29.08
C SER A 182 18.54 27.23 -27.77
N TRP A 183 18.95 28.49 -27.64
CA TRP A 183 19.55 29.02 -26.41
C TRP A 183 18.59 28.96 -25.21
N ILE A 184 17.32 29.31 -25.41
CA ILE A 184 16.29 29.22 -24.36
C ILE A 184 16.05 27.75 -23.97
N LYS A 185 15.96 26.84 -24.95
CA LYS A 185 15.82 25.40 -24.69
C LYS A 185 17.00 24.87 -23.87
N ASP A 186 18.22 25.21 -24.25
CA ASP A 186 19.43 24.78 -23.54
C ASP A 186 19.46 25.31 -22.10
N LEU A 187 19.08 26.57 -21.87
CA LEU A 187 18.96 27.13 -20.53
C LEU A 187 17.94 26.37 -19.67
N ILE A 188 16.76 26.09 -20.22
CA ILE A 188 15.71 25.34 -19.51
C ILE A 188 16.20 23.93 -19.18
N LEU A 189 16.80 23.24 -20.14
CA LEU A 189 17.29 21.87 -19.95
C LEU A 189 18.45 21.81 -18.95
N LYS A 190 19.33 22.82 -18.94
CA LYS A 190 20.46 22.90 -17.99
C LYS A 190 20.01 23.12 -16.55
N GLU A 191 18.90 23.81 -16.33
CA GLU A 191 18.34 24.04 -15.00
C GLU A 191 17.47 22.89 -14.49
N GLN A 192 17.03 22.00 -15.39
CA GLN A 192 16.33 20.77 -15.01
C GLN A 192 17.28 19.78 -14.35
N PHE A 193 16.82 19.26 -13.22
CA PHE A 193 17.50 18.26 -12.44
C PHE A 193 16.53 17.18 -12.02
N GLU A 194 17.08 15.99 -11.84
CA GLU A 194 16.35 14.82 -11.44
C GLU A 194 17.12 14.12 -10.33
N ASN A 195 16.45 13.83 -9.23
CA ASN A 195 17.00 13.06 -8.13
C ASN A 195 16.12 11.85 -7.82
N THR A 196 16.75 10.74 -7.47
CA THR A 196 16.07 9.49 -7.15
C THR A 196 16.55 9.01 -5.78
N ILE A 197 15.61 8.89 -4.85
CA ILE A 197 15.86 8.38 -3.50
C ILE A 197 15.36 6.94 -3.45
N SER A 198 16.22 6.01 -3.05
CA SER A 198 15.89 4.58 -2.93
C SER A 198 16.04 4.14 -1.48
N ASP A 199 14.95 3.66 -0.88
CA ASP A 199 14.93 3.23 0.51
C ASP A 199 13.75 2.28 0.80
N GLU A 200 13.97 1.25 1.62
CA GLU A 200 12.94 0.29 2.01
C GLU A 200 11.81 0.93 2.84
N ALA A 201 12.11 1.97 3.63
CA ALA A 201 11.11 2.65 4.46
C ALA A 201 10.04 3.38 3.64
N ILE A 202 10.27 3.62 2.35
CA ILE A 202 9.28 4.18 1.43
C ILE A 202 8.04 3.28 1.33
N GLU A 203 8.18 1.96 1.54
CA GLU A 203 7.02 1.06 1.58
C GLU A 203 6.04 1.43 2.68
N ASN A 204 6.51 2.04 3.77
CA ASN A 204 5.70 2.38 4.94
C ASN A 204 5.02 3.75 4.83
N PHE A 205 5.12 4.44 3.68
CA PHE A 205 4.44 5.71 3.47
C PHE A 205 2.92 5.49 3.44
N ASP A 206 2.22 6.15 4.36
CA ASP A 206 0.77 6.16 4.46
C ASP A 206 0.17 7.45 3.87
N GLY A 207 -1.16 7.62 4.00
CA GLY A 207 -1.86 8.80 3.47
C GLY A 207 -1.30 10.14 3.96
N THR A 208 -0.68 10.17 5.14
CA THR A 208 -0.01 11.35 5.70
C THR A 208 1.22 11.72 4.88
N GLN A 209 2.12 10.76 4.64
CA GLN A 209 3.32 11.04 3.83
C GLN A 209 2.94 11.35 2.38
N ILE A 210 1.93 10.67 1.82
CA ILE A 210 1.44 10.99 0.47
C ILE A 210 0.89 12.42 0.39
N ALA A 211 0.10 12.87 1.37
CA ALA A 211 -0.40 14.24 1.42
C ALA A 211 0.73 15.28 1.54
N ILE A 212 1.80 14.96 2.28
CA ILE A 212 2.99 15.82 2.36
C ILE A 212 3.69 15.91 0.99
N LEU A 213 3.84 14.78 0.29
CA LEU A 213 4.42 14.77 -1.06
C LEU A 213 3.57 15.56 -2.06
N GLU A 214 2.23 15.45 -2.00
CA GLU A 214 1.30 16.26 -2.81
C GLU A 214 1.47 17.76 -2.57
N ASP A 215 1.58 18.15 -1.32
CA ASP A 215 1.81 19.54 -0.93
C ASP A 215 3.18 20.05 -1.40
N LEU A 216 4.23 19.25 -1.26
CA LEU A 216 5.57 19.57 -1.75
C LEU A 216 5.58 19.74 -3.27
N GLN A 217 4.94 18.81 -3.99
CA GLN A 217 4.83 18.88 -5.45
C GLN A 217 4.20 20.22 -5.88
N ARG A 218 3.10 20.62 -5.24
CA ARG A 218 2.40 21.88 -5.52
C ARG A 218 3.22 23.11 -5.14
N ARG A 219 3.80 23.17 -3.94
CA ARG A 219 4.52 24.36 -3.45
C ARG A 219 5.85 24.59 -4.13
N LYS A 220 6.55 23.51 -4.49
CA LYS A 220 7.91 23.54 -5.05
C LYS A 220 7.93 23.35 -6.56
N GLN A 221 6.77 23.20 -7.20
CA GLN A 221 6.62 23.04 -8.66
C GLN A 221 7.52 21.94 -9.23
N VAL A 222 7.74 20.88 -8.46
CA VAL A 222 8.46 19.67 -8.91
C VAL A 222 7.45 18.64 -9.41
N THR A 223 7.94 17.60 -10.07
CA THR A 223 7.20 16.36 -10.33
C THR A 223 7.75 15.28 -9.41
N ILE A 224 6.88 14.57 -8.69
CA ILE A 224 7.26 13.48 -7.79
C ILE A 224 6.56 12.21 -8.26
N GLU A 225 7.35 11.17 -8.53
CA GLU A 225 6.89 9.86 -8.96
C GLU A 225 7.34 8.79 -7.97
N ILE A 226 6.39 8.01 -7.45
CA ILE A 226 6.69 6.92 -6.52
C ILE A 226 6.73 5.59 -7.29
N LEU A 227 7.92 5.00 -7.38
CA LEU A 227 8.24 3.77 -8.09
C LEU A 227 8.21 2.55 -7.14
N ASN A 228 7.03 2.24 -6.62
CA ASN A 228 6.79 1.15 -5.66
C ASN A 228 7.00 -0.28 -6.21
N LYS A 229 7.32 -0.43 -7.50
CA LYS A 229 7.60 -1.73 -8.13
C LYS A 229 9.09 -2.11 -8.08
N LEU A 230 9.96 -1.17 -7.69
CA LEU A 230 11.38 -1.41 -7.51
C LEU A 230 11.64 -1.91 -6.08
N SER A 231 12.72 -2.67 -5.90
CA SER A 231 13.20 -3.10 -4.60
C SER A 231 14.68 -2.71 -4.49
N PRO A 232 15.04 -1.68 -3.69
CA PRO A 232 14.14 -0.90 -2.83
C PRO A 232 13.20 0.00 -3.66
N PRO A 233 12.01 0.38 -3.14
CA PRO A 233 11.17 1.39 -3.76
C PRO A 233 11.95 2.69 -3.98
N GLN A 234 11.51 3.48 -4.95
CA GLN A 234 12.16 4.75 -5.27
C GLN A 234 11.16 5.90 -5.32
N ILE A 235 11.59 7.06 -4.84
CA ILE A 235 10.90 8.33 -5.09
C ILE A 235 11.78 9.13 -6.05
N LYS A 236 11.23 9.39 -7.22
CA LYS A 236 11.86 10.16 -8.29
C LYS A 236 11.31 11.58 -8.26
N ILE A 237 12.20 12.57 -8.22
CA ILE A 237 11.86 13.99 -8.12
C ILE A 237 12.52 14.72 -9.29
N SER A 238 11.71 15.34 -10.15
CA SER A 238 12.19 16.06 -11.34
C SER A 238 11.68 17.51 -11.32
N GLY A 239 12.52 18.47 -11.68
CA GLY A 239 12.17 19.90 -11.64
C GLY A 239 13.40 20.78 -11.71
N ILE A 240 13.32 22.02 -11.20
CA ILE A 240 14.50 22.89 -11.11
C ILE A 240 15.42 22.44 -9.97
N SER A 241 16.74 22.53 -10.18
CA SER A 241 17.78 22.02 -9.26
C SER A 241 17.57 22.40 -7.79
N ARG A 242 17.30 23.68 -7.50
CA ARG A 242 17.09 24.19 -6.12
C ARG A 242 15.91 23.50 -5.43
N ASP A 243 14.80 23.40 -6.13
CA ASP A 243 13.55 22.91 -5.56
C ASP A 243 13.57 21.38 -5.44
N VAL A 244 14.19 20.69 -6.41
CA VAL A 244 14.46 19.24 -6.33
C VAL A 244 15.34 18.92 -5.13
N CYS A 245 16.42 19.68 -4.89
CA CYS A 245 17.29 19.49 -3.72
C CYS A 245 16.52 19.70 -2.40
N SER A 246 15.74 20.78 -2.30
CA SER A 246 14.89 21.05 -1.12
C SER A 246 13.92 19.91 -0.83
N VAL A 247 13.19 19.43 -1.84
CA VAL A 247 12.22 18.33 -1.67
C VAL A 247 12.93 17.03 -1.32
N SER A 248 14.11 16.78 -1.90
CA SER A 248 14.89 15.57 -1.61
C SER A 248 15.27 15.48 -0.13
N LEU A 249 15.67 16.59 0.50
CA LEU A 249 15.99 16.64 1.93
C LEU A 249 14.75 16.33 2.79
N GLU A 250 13.60 16.93 2.48
CA GLU A 250 12.35 16.68 3.21
C GLU A 250 11.92 15.20 3.10
N VAL A 251 12.09 14.58 1.92
CA VAL A 251 11.83 13.15 1.73
C VAL A 251 12.78 12.27 2.55
N GLN A 252 14.07 12.61 2.59
CA GLN A 252 15.05 11.91 3.42
C GLN A 252 14.72 12.00 4.91
N GLU A 253 14.27 13.15 5.39
CA GLU A 253 13.82 13.33 6.79
C GLU A 253 12.60 12.46 7.11
N MET A 254 11.61 12.38 6.22
CA MET A 254 10.45 11.48 6.40
C MET A 254 10.86 10.01 6.51
N ILE A 255 11.76 9.56 5.61
CA ILE A 255 12.33 8.20 5.64
C ILE A 255 13.00 7.93 6.99
N GLN A 256 13.82 8.88 7.46
CA GLN A 256 14.54 8.72 8.72
C GLN A 256 13.60 8.65 9.93
N GLN A 257 12.50 9.43 9.93
CA GLN A 257 11.49 9.38 10.98
C GLN A 257 10.78 8.02 11.06
N ILE A 258 10.45 7.44 9.90
CA ILE A 258 9.84 6.10 9.83
C ILE A 258 10.79 5.06 10.41
N LYS A 259 12.06 5.05 9.96
CA LYS A 259 13.07 4.11 10.46
C LYS A 259 13.28 4.22 11.97
N SER A 260 13.40 5.46 12.47
CA SER A 260 13.54 5.72 13.91
C SER A 260 12.33 5.19 14.69
N THR A 261 11.12 5.37 14.17
CA THR A 261 9.90 4.93 14.85
C THR A 261 9.83 3.41 14.90
N GLU A 262 10.15 2.74 13.79
CA GLU A 262 10.19 1.28 13.71
C GLU A 262 11.23 0.68 14.67
N GLU A 263 12.42 1.28 14.73
CA GLU A 263 13.48 0.85 15.65
C GLU A 263 13.02 0.96 17.11
N GLU A 264 12.37 2.06 17.49
CA GLU A 264 11.84 2.25 18.85
C GLU A 264 10.70 1.28 19.17
N LEU A 265 9.81 0.97 18.22
CA LEU A 265 8.77 -0.04 18.40
C LEU A 265 9.37 -1.44 18.57
N SER A 266 10.40 -1.78 17.80
CA SER A 266 11.12 -3.05 17.92
C SER A 266 11.82 -3.20 19.28
N LYS A 267 12.49 -2.15 19.75
CA LYS A 267 13.08 -2.12 21.11
C LYS A 267 12.00 -2.26 22.19
N ALA A 268 10.86 -1.59 22.02
CA ALA A 268 9.74 -1.66 22.96
C ALA A 268 9.14 -3.07 23.05
N GLU A 269 9.02 -3.76 21.92
CA GLU A 269 8.58 -5.16 21.85
C GLU A 269 9.49 -6.08 22.68
N LEU A 270 10.79 -6.05 22.38
CA LEU A 270 11.78 -6.89 23.07
C LEU A 270 11.79 -6.63 24.58
N LEU A 271 11.71 -5.36 24.97
CA LEU A 271 11.70 -4.99 26.38
C LEU A 271 10.42 -5.42 27.11
N SER A 272 9.29 -5.46 26.41
CA SER A 272 8.00 -5.89 26.99
C SER A 272 8.00 -7.38 27.40
N ASN A 273 8.92 -8.18 26.84
CA ASN A 273 9.15 -9.57 27.23
C ASN A 273 9.91 -9.70 28.55
N LEU A 274 10.72 -8.70 28.92
CA LEU A 274 11.55 -8.72 30.13
C LEU A 274 10.87 -8.00 31.31
N VAL A 275 10.18 -6.90 31.03
CA VAL A 275 9.62 -6.01 32.05
C VAL A 275 8.24 -5.52 31.65
N GLU A 276 7.30 -5.57 32.59
CA GLU A 276 5.96 -5.03 32.42
C GLU A 276 5.61 -4.04 33.52
N TRP A 277 5.34 -2.81 33.08
CA TRP A 277 4.81 -1.74 33.87
C TRP A 277 3.29 -1.78 33.82
N ARG A 278 2.68 -1.63 34.99
CA ARG A 278 1.24 -1.64 35.17
C ARG A 278 0.81 -0.47 36.05
N TYR A 279 -0.43 -0.01 35.92
CA TYR A 279 -1.04 0.99 36.79
C TYR A 279 -2.31 0.45 37.42
N ARG A 280 -2.64 0.94 38.62
CA ARG A 280 -3.88 0.56 39.31
C ARG A 280 -5.09 1.23 38.64
N GLY A 281 -5.99 0.40 38.13
CA GLY A 281 -7.28 0.76 37.57
C GLY A 281 -8.29 1.22 38.63
N SER A 282 -9.43 1.75 38.19
CA SER A 282 -10.50 2.23 39.07
C SER A 282 -11.19 1.10 39.85
N ASN A 283 -11.17 -0.11 39.31
CA ASN A 283 -11.65 -1.35 39.92
C ASN A 283 -10.60 -2.01 40.82
N GLY A 284 -9.44 -1.37 41.06
CA GLY A 284 -8.35 -1.91 41.87
C GLY A 284 -7.44 -2.92 41.17
N THR A 285 -7.80 -3.38 39.95
CA THR A 285 -6.95 -4.31 39.18
C THR A 285 -5.79 -3.56 38.51
N PHE A 286 -4.69 -4.27 38.26
CA PHE A 286 -3.55 -3.70 37.53
C PHE A 286 -3.76 -3.85 36.03
N VAL A 287 -3.56 -2.76 35.30
CA VAL A 287 -3.66 -2.70 33.83
C VAL A 287 -2.27 -2.40 33.28
N ALA A 288 -1.80 -3.19 32.31
CA ALA A 288 -0.51 -2.96 31.67
C ALA A 288 -0.52 -1.67 30.82
N PHE A 289 0.63 -1.01 30.75
CA PHE A 289 0.86 0.04 29.76
C PHE A 289 1.06 -0.58 28.37
N ASP A 290 0.84 0.22 27.32
CA ASP A 290 1.28 -0.16 25.98
C ASP A 290 2.82 -0.30 25.94
N LYS A 291 3.31 -1.04 24.95
CA LYS A 291 4.73 -1.42 24.86
C LYS A 291 5.66 -0.21 24.81
N LEU A 292 5.26 0.86 24.12
CA LEU A 292 6.07 2.07 23.99
C LEU A 292 6.14 2.83 25.32
N THR A 293 5.01 3.08 25.97
CA THR A 293 4.98 3.70 27.30
C THR A 293 5.71 2.85 28.34
N ASN A 294 5.60 1.52 28.25
CA ASN A 294 6.35 0.57 29.08
C ASN A 294 7.87 0.75 28.91
N MET A 295 8.35 0.85 27.67
CA MET A 295 9.77 1.10 27.38
C MET A 295 10.24 2.44 27.91
N GLN A 296 9.45 3.50 27.71
CA GLN A 296 9.78 4.83 28.20
C GLN A 296 9.91 4.88 29.73
N LEU A 297 8.98 4.22 30.44
CA LEU A 297 9.03 4.09 31.90
C LEU A 297 10.28 3.35 32.36
N GLU A 298 10.63 2.27 31.68
CA GLU A 298 11.83 1.48 32.01
C GLU A 298 13.11 2.26 31.72
N HIS A 299 13.21 2.92 30.57
CA HIS A 299 14.35 3.78 30.22
C HIS A 299 14.52 4.91 31.23
N ALA A 300 13.44 5.60 31.59
CA ALA A 300 13.47 6.68 32.55
C ALA A 300 13.88 6.20 33.94
N LYS A 301 13.41 5.01 34.37
CA LYS A 301 13.84 4.40 35.63
C LYS A 301 15.33 4.05 35.62
N ARG A 302 15.83 3.41 34.55
CA ARG A 302 17.26 3.05 34.41
C ARG A 302 18.16 4.28 34.38
N ALA A 303 17.72 5.34 33.70
CA ALA A 303 18.40 6.63 33.65
C ALA A 303 18.25 7.46 34.95
N LYS A 304 17.60 6.92 36.00
CA LYS A 304 17.36 7.59 37.29
C LYS A 304 16.64 8.94 37.14
N LYS A 305 15.81 9.10 36.11
CA LYS A 305 14.99 10.31 35.96
C LYS A 305 13.94 10.35 37.09
N PRO A 306 13.70 11.51 37.72
CA PRO A 306 12.75 11.60 38.83
C PRO A 306 11.29 11.54 38.34
N TYR A 307 11.02 12.12 37.18
CA TYR A 307 9.68 12.26 36.63
C TYR A 307 9.62 11.85 35.16
N LEU A 308 8.46 11.36 34.73
CA LEU A 308 8.11 11.10 33.34
C LEU A 308 6.62 11.39 33.13
N ASP A 309 6.27 12.10 32.06
CA ASP A 309 4.87 12.31 31.70
C ASP A 309 4.36 11.13 30.87
N VAL A 310 3.21 10.58 31.24
CA VAL A 310 2.56 9.46 30.55
C VAL A 310 1.08 9.73 30.34
N ARG A 311 0.47 9.06 29.36
CA ARG A 311 -0.95 9.19 29.07
C ARG A 311 -1.71 7.93 29.47
N ILE A 312 -2.73 8.07 30.33
CA ILE A 312 -3.59 6.97 30.78
C ILE A 312 -5.04 7.35 30.48
N LYS A 313 -5.76 6.52 29.70
CA LYS A 313 -7.16 6.75 29.30
C LYS A 313 -7.40 8.20 28.82
N LYS A 314 -6.54 8.67 27.91
CA LYS A 314 -6.53 10.02 27.30
C LYS A 314 -6.14 11.19 28.22
N ARG A 315 -5.86 10.98 29.51
CA ARG A 315 -5.39 12.02 30.45
C ARG A 315 -3.88 11.93 30.67
N ASN A 316 -3.24 13.08 30.86
CA ASN A 316 -1.81 13.16 31.15
C ASN A 316 -1.58 13.03 32.65
N TYR A 317 -0.56 12.26 33.01
CA TYR A 317 -0.11 12.09 34.39
C TYR A 317 1.39 12.27 34.46
N LYS A 318 1.84 12.94 35.52
CA LYS A 318 3.26 13.02 35.88
C LYS A 318 3.61 11.86 36.82
N VAL A 319 4.40 10.93 36.33
CA VAL A 319 4.89 9.76 37.07
C VAL A 319 6.10 10.17 37.90
N ASN A 320 6.05 9.96 39.21
CA ASN A 320 7.22 9.95 40.07
C ASN A 320 7.79 8.52 40.12
N LEU A 321 8.97 8.32 39.55
CA LEU A 321 9.60 7.01 39.39
C LEU A 321 10.23 6.48 40.69
N LYS A 322 10.43 7.34 41.70
CA LYS A 322 10.89 6.94 43.04
C LYS A 322 9.73 6.39 43.87
N THR A 323 8.59 7.07 43.87
CA THR A 323 7.42 6.67 44.65
C THR A 323 6.47 5.75 43.90
N LEU A 324 6.69 5.53 42.60
CA LEU A 324 5.84 4.77 41.69
C LEU A 324 4.37 5.26 41.72
N LYS A 325 4.18 6.58 41.68
CA LYS A 325 2.86 7.21 41.65
C LYS A 325 2.75 8.17 40.47
N ALA A 326 1.65 8.09 39.74
CA ALA A 326 1.30 8.99 38.65
C ALA A 326 0.22 9.96 39.12
N THR A 327 0.43 11.27 38.96
CA THR A 327 -0.51 12.31 39.41
C THR A 327 -0.99 13.14 38.23
N ASP A 328 -2.30 13.34 38.09
CA ASP A 328 -2.85 14.23 37.06
C ASP A 328 -2.90 15.70 37.52
N ASP A 329 -3.30 16.58 36.62
CA ASP A 329 -3.50 18.01 36.84
C ASP A 329 -4.52 18.33 37.96
N GLN A 330 -5.44 17.41 38.23
CA GLN A 330 -6.45 17.51 39.30
C GLN A 330 -6.00 16.86 40.61
N GLY A 331 -4.73 16.46 40.73
CA GLY A 331 -4.17 15.86 41.94
C GLY A 331 -4.56 14.40 42.19
N ARG A 332 -5.25 13.75 41.24
CA ARG A 332 -5.62 12.33 41.38
C ARG A 332 -4.42 11.46 41.12
N THR A 333 -4.16 10.53 42.04
CA THR A 333 -2.99 9.66 41.98
C THR A 333 -3.34 8.23 41.55
N ARG A 334 -2.50 7.61 40.74
CA ARG A 334 -2.51 6.18 40.43
C ARG A 334 -1.19 5.54 40.86
N THR A 335 -1.26 4.38 41.50
CA THR A 335 -0.07 3.59 41.83
C THR A 335 0.39 2.81 40.61
N LEU A 336 1.69 2.82 40.37
CA LEU A 336 2.35 2.03 39.34
C LEU A 336 3.05 0.82 39.97
N GLN A 337 3.16 -0.24 39.19
CA GLN A 337 3.88 -1.45 39.54
C GLN A 337 4.78 -1.84 38.38
N ARG A 338 6.04 -2.17 38.69
CA ARG A 338 6.98 -2.76 37.73
C ARG A 338 7.13 -4.24 38.06
N VAL A 339 6.94 -5.10 37.07
CA VAL A 339 7.05 -6.56 37.20
C VAL A 339 8.16 -7.03 36.26
N THR A 340 9.15 -7.74 36.78
CA THR A 340 10.12 -8.48 35.95
C THR A 340 9.49 -9.81 35.54
N LYS A 341 9.58 -10.12 34.25
CA LYS A 341 9.21 -11.42 33.72
C LYS A 341 10.49 -12.23 33.69
N ASP A 342 10.74 -13.00 34.74
CA ASP A 342 11.86 -13.94 34.73
C ASP A 342 11.57 -15.02 33.67
N GLU A 343 12.57 -15.36 32.85
CA GLU A 343 12.54 -16.60 32.07
C GLU A 343 12.36 -17.75 33.05
N GLY A 344 11.26 -18.49 32.90
CA GLY A 344 10.95 -19.63 33.76
C GLY A 344 12.14 -20.59 33.84
N LYS A 345 12.43 -21.01 35.08
CA LYS A 345 13.24 -22.20 35.39
C LYS A 345 12.76 -23.43 34.63
#